data_AF-A0A2S6UUC0-F1
#
_entry.id   AF-A0A2S6UUC0-F1
#
_cell.length_a   1.000
_cell.length_b   1.000
_cell.length_c   1.000
_cell.angle_alpha   90.00
_cell.angle_beta   90.00
_cell.angle_gamma   90.00
#
_symmetry.space_group_name_H-M   'P 1'
#
loop_
_entity.id
_entity.type
_entity.pdbx_description
1 polymer ?
#
loop_
_entity_poly.entity_id
_entity_poly.type
_entity_poly.pdbx_seq_one_letter_code
_entity_poly.pdbx_strand_id
1 'polypeptide(L)'
;MGNNLQIRTVNYKMMDNIICISTTGETSYSTKNLSPGNCQVFKYSDNSKSFEIFLVKPLIKLEENNGDNLFAYKNICPHQKIPLDWKPGNFFNYNKNAIQCSTHGALFRINDGFCFKGPCSGKSLEKVKFKIINDKIIFFFVN
;
A
#
# COMPACT_ATOMS: atom_id res chain seq x y z
N MET A 1 -40.96 5.32 17.86
CA MET A 1 -40.24 4.60 16.79
C MET A 1 -39.54 5.62 15.93
N GLY A 2 -38.21 5.61 15.91
CA GLY A 2 -37.41 6.61 15.21
C GLY A 2 -36.00 6.64 15.78
N ASN A 3 -35.27 5.54 15.66
CA ASN A 3 -33.86 5.48 16.04
C ASN A 3 -33.06 6.26 15.00
N ASN A 4 -32.74 7.51 15.32
CA ASN A 4 -31.67 8.27 14.69
C ASN A 4 -30.35 7.55 14.93
N LEU A 5 -29.94 6.72 13.96
CA LEU A 5 -28.56 6.30 13.80
C LEU A 5 -27.77 7.55 13.38
N GLN A 6 -27.31 8.32 14.36
CA GLN A 6 -26.19 9.22 14.17
C GLN A 6 -25.04 8.38 13.61
N ILE A 7 -24.78 8.54 12.32
CA ILE A 7 -23.54 8.08 11.69
C ILE A 7 -22.45 8.81 12.47
N ARG A 8 -21.79 8.09 13.39
CA ARG A 8 -20.62 8.58 14.11
C ARG A 8 -19.53 8.78 13.08
N THR A 9 -19.44 9.98 12.53
CA THR A 9 -18.26 10.45 11.80
C THR A 9 -17.10 10.37 12.78
N VAL A 10 -16.29 9.32 12.67
CA VAL A 10 -15.06 9.21 13.45
C VAL A 10 -14.17 10.32 12.95
N ASN A 11 -14.02 11.37 13.76
CA ASN A 11 -13.13 12.49 13.51
C ASN A 11 -11.66 11.98 13.52
N TYR A 12 -11.18 11.48 12.39
CA TYR A 12 -9.75 11.34 12.13
C TYR A 12 -9.21 12.72 11.74
N LYS A 13 -8.45 13.30 12.66
CA LYS A 13 -7.89 14.63 12.61
C LYS A 13 -6.72 14.66 11.60
N MET A 14 -6.95 15.16 10.38
CA MET A 14 -5.92 15.71 9.45
C MET A 14 -4.63 14.86 9.23
N MET A 15 -4.71 13.54 8.97
CA MET A 15 -3.51 12.67 8.82
C MET A 15 -3.50 11.72 7.62
N ASP A 16 -4.57 11.62 6.84
CA ASP A 16 -4.76 10.42 6.02
C ASP A 16 -4.21 10.63 4.61
N ASN A 17 -2.92 10.37 4.42
CA ASN A 17 -2.30 10.07 3.11
C ASN A 17 -2.86 8.75 2.55
N ILE A 18 -4.17 8.53 2.62
CA ILE A 18 -4.90 7.36 2.14
C ILE A 18 -5.87 7.85 1.08
N ILE A 19 -5.73 7.29 -0.13
CA ILE A 19 -6.56 7.65 -1.27
C ILE A 19 -7.57 6.54 -1.54
N CYS A 20 -8.85 6.89 -1.60
CA CYS A 20 -9.88 5.92 -1.93
C CYS A 20 -9.73 5.41 -3.37
N ILE A 21 -9.90 4.11 -3.54
CA ILE A 21 -10.00 3.45 -4.83
C ILE A 21 -11.49 3.29 -5.16
N SER A 22 -11.89 3.59 -6.38
CA SER A 22 -13.25 3.28 -6.85
C SER A 22 -13.49 1.77 -6.90
N THR A 23 -14.75 1.36 -7.03
CA THR A 23 -15.12 -0.06 -7.24
C THR A 23 -14.56 -0.64 -8.55
N THR A 24 -14.23 0.22 -9.53
CA THR A 24 -13.57 -0.17 -10.79
C THR A 24 -12.04 -0.23 -10.67
N GLY A 25 -11.47 0.09 -9.51
CA GLY A 25 -10.02 0.09 -9.27
C GLY A 25 -9.32 1.41 -9.60
N GLU A 26 -10.04 2.42 -10.06
CA GLU A 26 -9.46 3.72 -10.42
C GLU A 26 -9.16 4.59 -9.20
N THR A 27 -8.14 5.43 -9.32
CA THR A 27 -7.78 6.44 -8.33
C THR A 27 -7.64 7.81 -8.98
N SER A 28 -7.81 8.87 -8.19
CA SER A 28 -7.51 10.25 -8.61
C SER A 28 -6.02 10.61 -8.49
N TYR A 29 -5.15 9.64 -8.17
CA TYR A 29 -3.74 9.90 -7.85
C TYR A 29 -2.84 9.85 -9.06
N SER A 30 -2.01 10.89 -9.22
CA SER A 30 -0.91 10.95 -10.17
C SER A 30 0.37 10.39 -9.57
N THR A 31 1.05 9.51 -10.29
CA THR A 31 2.32 8.91 -9.87
C THR A 31 3.46 9.93 -9.81
N LYS A 32 3.29 11.09 -10.43
CA LYS A 32 4.23 12.22 -10.35
C LYS A 32 4.28 12.82 -8.95
N ASN A 33 3.21 12.66 -8.17
CA ASN A 33 3.15 13.13 -6.78
C ASN A 33 3.93 12.21 -5.83
N LEU A 34 4.40 11.04 -6.30
CA LEU A 34 5.22 10.14 -5.49
C LEU A 34 6.70 10.36 -5.79
N SER A 35 7.37 11.06 -4.87
CA SER A 35 8.83 11.24 -4.89
C SER A 35 9.55 9.93 -4.55
N PRO A 36 10.72 9.63 -5.16
CA PRO A 36 11.53 8.46 -4.81
C PRO A 36 11.79 8.32 -3.31
N GLY A 37 11.77 7.08 -2.81
CA GLY A 37 11.94 6.77 -1.40
C GLY A 37 10.73 7.11 -0.53
N ASN A 38 9.53 7.20 -1.12
CA ASN A 38 8.26 7.40 -0.41
C ASN A 38 7.21 6.37 -0.87
N CYS A 39 6.14 6.28 -0.09
CA CYS A 39 5.00 5.42 -0.37
C CYS A 39 3.68 6.21 -0.31
N GLN A 40 2.68 5.73 -1.03
CA GLN A 40 1.32 6.26 -0.99
C GLN A 40 0.36 5.12 -0.63
N VAL A 41 -0.52 5.34 0.35
CA VAL A 41 -1.53 4.34 0.75
C VAL A 41 -2.84 4.60 0.00
N PHE A 42 -3.51 3.52 -0.35
CA PHE A 42 -4.81 3.49 -0.98
C PHE A 42 -5.73 2.55 -0.23
N LYS A 43 -7.02 2.87 -0.21
CA LYS A 43 -8.03 2.03 0.43
C LYS A 43 -9.11 1.66 -0.58
N TYR A 44 -9.32 0.36 -0.74
CA TYR A 44 -10.47 -0.17 -1.47
C TYR A 44 -11.54 -0.58 -0.46
N SER A 45 -12.79 -0.27 -0.76
CA SER A 45 -13.94 -0.81 -0.03
C SER A 45 -15.14 -0.95 -0.96
N ASP A 46 -15.81 -2.09 -0.89
CA ASP A 46 -17.15 -2.32 -1.45
C ASP A 46 -18.05 -2.99 -0.39
N ASN A 47 -19.22 -3.49 -0.80
CA ASN A 47 -20.17 -4.16 0.09
C ASN A 47 -19.68 -5.52 0.64
N SER A 48 -18.60 -6.07 0.10
CA SER A 48 -18.07 -7.41 0.39
C SER A 48 -16.72 -7.39 1.07
N LYS A 49 -15.83 -6.45 0.72
CA LYS A 49 -14.44 -6.42 1.18
C LYS A 49 -13.91 -5.00 1.33
N SER A 50 -13.02 -4.84 2.31
CA SER A 50 -12.23 -3.63 2.53
C SER A 50 -10.78 -4.01 2.79
N PHE A 51 -9.84 -3.36 2.10
CA PHE A 51 -8.41 -3.59 2.30
C PHE A 51 -7.59 -2.37 1.85
N GLU A 52 -6.36 -2.31 2.33
CA GLU A 52 -5.40 -1.28 1.98
C GLU A 52 -4.31 -1.81 1.06
N ILE A 53 -3.83 -0.93 0.19
CA ILE A 53 -2.73 -1.13 -0.74
C ILE A 53 -1.75 0.00 -0.51
N PHE A 54 -0.46 -0.26 -0.61
CA PHE A 54 0.51 0.80 -0.72
C PHE A 54 1.27 0.69 -2.04
N LEU A 55 1.44 1.84 -2.69
CA LEU A 55 2.36 2.03 -3.80
C LEU A 55 3.69 2.49 -3.22
N VAL A 56 4.79 1.90 -3.68
CA VAL A 56 6.14 2.24 -3.27
C VAL A 56 6.98 2.64 -4.48
N LYS A 57 7.68 3.76 -4.34
CA LYS A 57 8.71 4.21 -5.29
C LYS A 57 10.06 4.07 -4.61
N PRO A 58 10.92 3.11 -5.00
CA PRO A 58 12.25 2.98 -4.44
C PRO A 58 13.05 4.27 -4.60
N LEU A 59 14.02 4.48 -3.70
CA LEU A 59 14.92 5.64 -3.78
C LEU A 59 15.80 5.62 -5.03
N ILE A 60 16.20 4.41 -5.47
CA ILE A 60 17.07 4.18 -6.63
C ILE A 60 16.32 3.30 -7.64
N LYS A 61 16.58 3.48 -8.94
CA LYS A 61 15.98 2.64 -9.99
C LYS A 61 16.39 1.18 -9.82
N LEU A 62 15.42 0.26 -9.84
CA LEU A 62 15.66 -1.18 -9.86
C LEU A 62 15.53 -1.68 -11.29
N GLU A 63 16.49 -2.48 -11.76
CA GLU A 63 16.58 -2.91 -13.18
C GLU A 63 15.40 -3.77 -13.64
N GLU A 64 14.74 -4.46 -12.70
CA GLU A 64 13.67 -5.42 -12.97
C GLU A 64 12.32 -4.79 -13.36
N ASN A 65 12.22 -3.44 -13.46
CA ASN A 65 10.98 -2.74 -13.77
C ASN A 65 11.12 -1.84 -15.00
N ASN A 66 10.53 -2.28 -16.12
CA ASN A 66 10.38 -1.48 -17.34
C ASN A 66 9.25 -0.45 -17.16
N GLY A 67 9.54 0.70 -16.54
CA GLY A 67 8.57 1.77 -16.32
C GLY A 67 9.00 2.77 -15.24
N ASP A 68 8.01 3.31 -14.50
CA ASP A 68 8.17 4.38 -13.51
C ASP A 68 8.86 3.97 -12.19
N ASN A 69 9.45 2.78 -12.13
CA ASN A 69 10.06 2.22 -10.90
C ASN A 69 9.05 2.19 -9.74
N LEU A 70 7.87 1.62 -9.97
CA LEU A 70 6.77 1.57 -9.00
C LEU A 70 6.34 0.13 -8.75
N PHE A 71 6.05 -0.17 -7.48
CA PHE A 71 5.54 -1.46 -7.04
C PHE A 71 4.35 -1.25 -6.12
N ALA A 72 3.39 -2.18 -6.12
CA ALA A 72 2.22 -2.10 -5.26
C ALA A 72 1.99 -3.42 -4.53
N TYR A 73 1.62 -3.32 -3.25
CA TYR A 73 1.38 -4.47 -2.39
C TYR A 73 0.15 -4.25 -1.51
N LYS A 74 -0.54 -5.33 -1.14
CA LYS A 74 -1.51 -5.25 -0.04
C LYS A 74 -0.79 -4.90 1.25
N ASN A 75 -1.40 -4.04 2.05
CA ASN A 75 -0.91 -3.67 3.38
C ASN A 75 -1.23 -4.78 4.41
N ILE A 76 -0.69 -5.98 4.20
CA ILE A 76 -0.90 -7.14 5.07
C ILE A 76 0.40 -7.93 5.21
N CYS A 77 0.93 -7.97 6.43
CA CYS A 77 2.13 -8.73 6.75
C CYS A 77 1.81 -10.24 6.75
N PRO A 78 2.54 -11.08 6.00
CA PRO A 78 2.28 -12.52 5.93
C PRO A 78 2.64 -13.28 7.22
N HIS A 79 3.18 -12.59 8.22
CA HIS A 79 3.42 -13.13 9.57
C HIS A 79 2.09 -13.31 10.33
N GLN A 80 1.45 -12.19 10.69
CA GLN A 80 0.28 -12.15 11.56
C GLN A 80 -0.99 -11.63 10.87
N LYS A 81 -0.94 -11.36 9.55
CA LYS A 81 -2.05 -10.82 8.77
C LYS A 81 -2.57 -9.48 9.30
N ILE A 82 -1.65 -8.66 9.79
CA ILE A 82 -1.89 -7.28 10.27
C ILE A 82 -1.26 -6.28 9.28
N PRO A 83 -1.67 -5.00 9.32
CA PRO A 83 -0.99 -3.92 8.58
C PRO A 83 0.52 -3.90 8.82
N LEU A 84 1.30 -3.53 7.81
CA LEU A 84 2.75 -3.40 7.92
C LEU A 84 3.14 -2.11 8.62
N ASP A 85 2.38 -1.04 8.43
CA ASP A 85 2.68 0.29 8.93
C ASP A 85 1.92 0.62 10.22
N TRP A 86 2.55 1.45 11.05
CA TRP A 86 1.90 2.07 12.21
C TRP A 86 1.34 3.46 11.88
N LYS A 87 1.84 4.06 10.79
CA LYS A 87 1.42 5.34 10.24
C LYS A 87 1.37 5.23 8.70
N PRO A 88 0.28 5.67 8.05
CA PRO A 88 0.12 5.62 6.60
C PRO A 88 1.33 6.14 5.85
N GLY A 89 1.86 5.32 4.93
CA GLY A 89 2.95 5.68 4.01
C GLY A 89 4.36 5.40 4.55
N ASN A 90 4.50 5.01 5.82
CA ASN A 90 5.80 4.68 6.41
C ASN A 90 6.09 3.19 6.32
N PHE A 91 6.53 2.74 5.14
CA PHE A 91 6.88 1.34 4.90
C PHE A 91 8.37 1.10 4.74
N PHE A 92 9.20 2.12 4.52
CA PHE A 92 10.63 1.90 4.36
C PHE A 92 11.32 1.63 5.69
N ASN A 93 12.36 0.80 5.65
CA ASN A 93 13.37 0.82 6.70
C ASN A 93 14.16 2.14 6.68
N TYR A 94 15.00 2.36 7.71
CA TYR A 94 15.80 3.58 7.85
C TYR A 94 16.61 3.92 6.59
N ASN A 95 17.24 2.93 5.96
CA ASN A 95 18.09 3.10 4.77
C ASN A 95 17.29 3.23 3.46
N LYS A 96 15.95 3.14 3.49
CA LYS A 96 15.07 3.15 2.31
C LYS A 96 15.41 2.13 1.21
N ASN A 97 16.01 1.01 1.60
CA ASN A 97 16.40 -0.08 0.68
C ASN A 97 15.56 -1.35 0.85
N ALA A 98 14.68 -1.39 1.86
CA ALA A 98 13.73 -2.47 2.07
C ALA A 98 12.40 -1.92 2.59
N ILE A 99 11.33 -2.66 2.35
CA ILE A 99 10.06 -2.47 3.05
C ILE A 99 10.20 -3.12 4.43
N GLN A 100 9.71 -2.47 5.48
CA GLN A 100 9.76 -2.93 6.86
C GLN A 100 8.36 -2.98 7.46
N CYS A 101 8.02 -4.13 8.06
CA CYS A 101 6.88 -4.22 8.95
C CYS A 101 7.23 -3.55 10.29
N SER A 102 6.46 -2.55 10.67
CA SER A 102 6.65 -1.70 11.83
C SER A 102 6.42 -2.42 13.17
N THR A 103 5.68 -3.53 13.16
CA THR A 103 5.35 -4.27 14.39
C THR A 103 6.52 -5.13 14.88
N HIS A 104 7.11 -5.93 14.00
CA HIS A 104 8.14 -6.92 14.38
C HIS A 104 9.42 -6.84 13.53
N GLY A 105 9.56 -5.81 12.70
CA GLY A 105 10.79 -5.53 11.96
C GLY A 105 11.10 -6.48 10.79
N ALA A 106 10.12 -7.23 10.28
CA ALA A 106 10.33 -8.03 9.07
C ALA A 106 10.70 -7.14 7.88
N LEU A 107 11.72 -7.54 7.11
CA LEU A 107 12.24 -6.80 5.97
C LEU A 107 11.93 -7.53 4.66
N PHE A 108 11.38 -6.79 3.70
CA PHE A 108 10.98 -7.29 2.40
C PHE A 108 11.73 -6.55 1.30
N ARG A 109 12.14 -7.28 0.27
CA ARG A 109 12.65 -6.69 -0.98
C ARG A 109 11.54 -5.89 -1.67
N ILE A 110 11.91 -4.76 -2.26
CA ILE A 110 10.93 -3.80 -2.81
C ILE A 110 10.36 -4.26 -4.16
N ASN A 111 11.12 -5.01 -4.96
CA ASN A 111 10.76 -5.42 -6.32
C ASN A 111 9.75 -6.57 -6.37
N ASP A 112 9.89 -7.53 -5.45
CA ASP A 112 9.10 -8.77 -5.43
C ASP A 112 8.36 -9.01 -4.10
N GLY A 113 8.63 -8.21 -3.07
CA GLY A 113 7.99 -8.36 -1.76
C GLY A 113 8.51 -9.54 -0.95
N PHE A 114 9.62 -10.19 -1.34
CA PHE A 114 10.16 -11.34 -0.62
C PHE A 114 10.74 -10.93 0.73
N CYS A 115 10.30 -11.59 1.81
CA CYS A 115 10.81 -11.41 3.15
C CYS A 115 12.15 -12.13 3.30
N PHE A 116 13.24 -11.37 3.39
CA PHE A 116 14.59 -11.92 3.53
C PHE A 116 15.10 -11.86 4.98
N LYS A 117 14.38 -11.19 5.89
CA LYS A 117 14.74 -11.11 7.32
C LYS A 117 13.52 -10.91 8.19
N GLY A 118 13.48 -11.59 9.34
CA GLY A 118 12.45 -11.45 10.37
C GLY A 118 11.47 -12.63 10.46
N PRO A 119 10.39 -12.51 11.25
CA PRO A 119 9.53 -13.64 11.63
C PRO A 119 8.81 -14.35 10.48
N CYS A 120 8.69 -13.71 9.31
CA CYS A 120 8.08 -14.30 8.11
C CYS A 120 9.09 -14.53 6.97
N SER A 121 10.37 -14.70 7.28
CA SER A 121 11.41 -15.00 6.28
C SER A 121 10.99 -16.18 5.39
N GLY A 122 11.19 -16.05 4.08
CA GLY A 122 10.76 -17.03 3.09
C GLY A 122 9.33 -16.85 2.56
N LYS A 123 8.51 -15.99 3.15
CA LYS A 123 7.19 -15.58 2.61
C LYS A 123 7.31 -14.27 1.83
N SER A 124 6.28 -13.93 1.05
CA SER A 124 6.22 -12.67 0.30
C SER A 124 4.98 -11.84 0.61
N LEU A 125 5.08 -10.54 0.40
CA LEU A 125 3.93 -9.64 0.31
C LEU A 125 3.08 -9.98 -0.92
N GLU A 126 1.78 -9.76 -0.83
CA GLU A 126 0.88 -9.94 -1.96
C GLU A 126 0.99 -8.74 -2.91
N LYS A 127 1.55 -8.97 -4.10
CA LYS A 127 1.74 -7.93 -5.13
C LYS A 127 0.40 -7.61 -5.79
N VAL A 128 0.12 -6.32 -5.95
CA VAL A 128 -1.11 -5.83 -6.60
C VAL A 128 -0.76 -5.34 -8.00
N LYS A 129 -1.51 -5.82 -9.00
CA LYS A 129 -1.35 -5.38 -10.38
C LYS A 129 -1.97 -4.00 -10.55
N PHE A 130 -1.32 -3.14 -11.31
CA PHE A 130 -1.85 -1.83 -11.69
C PHE A 130 -1.37 -1.41 -13.08
N LYS A 131 -2.03 -0.40 -13.63
CA LYS A 131 -1.60 0.34 -14.83
C LYS A 131 -1.71 1.83 -14.56
N ILE A 132 -0.93 2.60 -15.31
CA ILE A 132 -1.02 4.06 -15.35
C ILE A 132 -1.67 4.43 -16.68
N ILE A 133 -2.81 5.11 -16.61
CA ILE A 133 -3.57 5.55 -17.79
C ILE A 133 -3.96 7.00 -17.57
N ASN A 134 -3.60 7.90 -18.49
CA ASN A 134 -3.88 9.33 -18.39
C ASN A 134 -3.48 9.93 -17.03
N ASP A 135 -2.28 9.56 -16.55
CA ASP A 135 -1.71 10.00 -15.27
C ASP A 135 -2.50 9.54 -14.02
N LYS A 136 -3.40 8.56 -14.16
CA LYS A 136 -4.12 7.93 -13.04
C LYS A 136 -3.66 6.50 -12.85
N ILE A 137 -3.68 6.03 -11.60
CA ILE A 137 -3.46 4.62 -11.28
C ILE A 137 -4.80 3.87 -11.33
N ILE A 138 -4.79 2.74 -12.03
CA ILE A 138 -5.88 1.77 -12.03
C ILE A 138 -5.35 0.45 -11.47
N PHE A 139 -5.88 0.02 -10.33
CA PHE A 139 -5.57 -1.26 -9.70
C PHE A 139 -6.46 -2.37 -10.27
N PHE A 140 -5.89 -3.56 -10.45
CA PHE A 140 -6.60 -4.74 -10.89
C PHE A 140 -6.70 -5.75 -9.75
N PHE A 141 -7.92 -6.05 -9.35
CA PHE A 141 -8.21 -7.06 -8.33
C PHE A 141 -8.57 -8.35 -9.03
N VAL A 142 -7.77 -9.40 -8.81
CA VAL A 142 -8.19 -10.76 -9.21
C VAL A 142 -9.18 -11.21 -8.14
N ASN A 143 -10.36 -11.69 -8.57
CA ASN A 143 -11.37 -12.26 -7.70
C ASN A 143 -10.89 -13.56 -7.06
#